data_AF-A0A1E9BMG0-F1
#
_entry.id   AF-A0A1E9BMG0-F1
#
_cell.length_a   1.000
_cell.length_b   1.000
_cell.length_c   1.000
_cell.angle_alpha   90.00
_cell.angle_beta   90.00
_cell.angle_gamma   90.00
#
_symmetry.space_group_name_H-M   'P 1'
#
loop_
_entity.id
_entity.type
_entity.pdbx_description
1 polymer ?
#
loop_
_entity_poly.entity_id
_entity_poly.type
_entity_poly.pdbx_seq_one_letter_code
_entity_poly.pdbx_strand_id
1 'polypeptide(L)'
;MRPTQYEAALAAMTAWLSHPQELGHEPAEIECTDTFVLHDMTYYIFKYKDTKDSEWLLGVNGGYEGDSLSDCGHTFSEMEPYDEKTAVKDATALVEKVRSYWMEQAKQAEEREKKAGTFVGFALLSDNSWDKEKYIRDLKEQWNITAEEKSDEERNPESLVFDVGDMMAAVSLMPAPVPNGEAEECAKNNYMWPEAEKTAKEHKAHIMVAVIGKEESLIERGKLYVKLLSVCCLQKNITGIYTSGVVFQPRFYEGFSGMMKEDSLPIYNWIWFGLYRTEKGISGYTYGMECFGKDEMEVLDVDADPSKVRDFLASMAGYVLEYDAVLNDGETIGFSAEDKHSIIRSQGVALPDIMTLKISYK
;
A
#
# COMPACT_ATOMS: atom_id res chain seq x y z
N MET A 1 35.07 9.45 29.59
CA MET A 1 33.98 8.99 30.48
C MET A 1 33.00 8.22 29.61
N ARG A 2 32.39 7.13 30.10
CA ARG A 2 31.29 6.50 29.36
C ARG A 2 30.04 7.38 29.52
N PRO A 3 29.27 7.65 28.44
CA PRO A 3 28.11 8.49 28.55
C PRO A 3 27.08 7.87 29.51
N THR A 4 26.45 8.70 30.33
CA THR A 4 25.32 8.30 31.17
C THR A 4 24.04 8.19 30.33
N GLN A 5 23.04 7.45 30.81
CA GLN A 5 21.73 7.34 30.13
C GLN A 5 21.06 8.71 29.95
N TYR A 6 21.25 9.61 30.92
CA TYR A 6 20.84 11.01 30.82
C TYR A 6 21.55 11.75 29.67
N GLU A 7 22.86 11.61 29.52
CA GLU A 7 23.61 12.25 28.43
C GLU A 7 23.19 11.72 27.06
N ALA A 8 22.88 10.41 26.97
CA ALA A 8 22.31 9.80 25.77
C ALA A 8 20.93 10.37 25.45
N ALA A 9 20.05 10.47 26.45
CA ALA A 9 18.70 11.02 26.31
C ALA A 9 18.70 12.49 25.87
N LEU A 10 19.57 13.31 26.48
CA LEU A 10 19.73 14.70 26.09
C LEU A 10 20.23 14.82 24.65
N ALA A 11 21.26 14.05 24.27
CA ALA A 11 21.79 14.06 22.92
C ALA A 11 20.75 13.62 21.87
N ALA A 12 19.97 12.58 22.18
CA ALA A 12 18.89 12.11 21.32
C ALA A 12 17.80 13.17 21.14
N MET A 13 17.34 13.79 22.24
CA MET A 13 16.33 14.85 22.19
C MET A 13 16.81 16.07 21.38
N THR A 14 18.05 16.52 21.62
CA THR A 14 18.64 17.63 20.87
C THR A 14 18.77 17.31 19.39
N ALA A 15 19.24 16.10 19.04
CA ALA A 15 19.36 15.68 17.64
C ALA A 15 18.00 15.61 16.94
N TRP A 16 16.98 15.08 17.61
CA TRP A 16 15.62 15.02 17.09
C TRP A 16 15.05 16.43 16.86
N LEU A 17 15.13 17.33 17.84
CA LEU A 17 14.66 18.72 17.70
C LEU A 17 15.37 19.49 16.58
N SER A 18 16.64 19.17 16.35
CA SER A 18 17.45 19.81 15.30
C SER A 18 17.11 19.33 13.89
N HIS A 19 16.28 18.30 13.76
CA HIS A 19 15.89 17.78 12.45
C HIS A 19 15.12 18.85 11.66
N PRO A 20 15.33 18.98 10.33
CA PRO A 20 14.68 19.99 9.48
C PRO A 20 13.14 20.00 9.49
N GLN A 21 12.53 18.92 9.95
CA GLN A 21 11.08 18.78 10.05
C GLN A 21 10.52 19.19 11.43
N GLU A 22 11.40 19.39 12.41
CA GLU A 22 11.07 19.83 13.76
C GLU A 22 11.40 21.34 13.90
N LEU A 23 12.44 21.72 14.65
CA LEU A 23 12.91 23.11 14.70
C LEU A 23 13.83 23.47 13.52
N GLY A 24 14.50 22.45 12.94
CA GLY A 24 15.53 22.64 11.92
C GLY A 24 16.84 23.25 12.43
N HIS A 25 16.99 23.43 13.74
CA HIS A 25 18.21 23.83 14.43
C HIS A 25 18.20 23.37 15.89
N GLU A 26 19.36 23.42 16.56
CA GLU A 26 19.44 23.11 17.99
C GLU A 26 18.55 24.07 18.80
N PRO A 27 17.87 23.58 19.85
CA PRO A 27 17.09 24.43 20.73
C PRO A 27 17.99 25.43 21.45
N ALA A 28 17.49 26.65 21.66
CA ALA A 28 18.25 27.71 22.35
C ALA A 28 18.56 27.35 23.80
N GLU A 29 17.65 26.62 24.47
CA GLU A 29 17.82 26.10 25.83
C GLU A 29 17.13 24.73 25.92
N ILE A 30 17.70 23.78 26.66
CA ILE A 30 17.10 22.46 26.95
C ILE A 30 17.55 21.98 28.33
N GLU A 31 16.60 21.49 29.13
CA GLU A 31 16.84 21.00 30.49
C GLU A 31 15.97 19.78 30.77
N CYS A 32 16.54 18.74 31.38
CA CYS A 32 15.74 17.63 31.90
C CYS A 32 15.19 18.00 33.28
N THR A 33 13.88 17.90 33.44
CA THR A 33 13.19 18.34 34.66
C THR A 33 12.85 17.20 35.59
N ASP A 34 12.53 16.02 35.05
CA ASP A 34 12.19 14.84 35.84
C ASP A 34 12.34 13.55 35.03
N THR A 35 12.19 12.41 35.71
CA THR A 35 12.16 11.07 35.11
C THR A 35 10.95 10.30 35.59
N PHE A 36 10.41 9.41 34.75
CA PHE A 36 9.33 8.52 35.13
C PHE A 36 9.52 7.13 34.52
N VAL A 37 8.86 6.14 35.12
CA VAL A 37 8.87 4.76 34.62
C VAL A 37 7.50 4.42 34.08
N LEU A 38 7.47 3.87 32.86
CA LEU A 38 6.24 3.45 32.19
C LEU A 38 6.53 2.17 31.39
N HIS A 39 5.70 1.13 31.54
CA HIS A 39 5.91 -0.19 30.92
C HIS A 39 7.34 -0.75 31.16
N ASP A 40 7.81 -0.66 32.41
CA ASP A 40 9.15 -1.11 32.85
C ASP A 40 10.35 -0.44 32.13
N MET A 41 10.11 0.68 31.45
CA MET A 41 11.14 1.49 30.79
C MET A 41 11.26 2.87 31.44
N THR A 42 12.48 3.41 31.43
CA THR A 42 12.79 4.74 31.95
C THR A 42 12.59 5.81 30.88
N TYR A 43 12.03 6.94 31.27
CA TYR A 43 11.79 8.12 30.43
C TYR A 43 12.30 9.39 31.13
N TYR A 44 12.78 10.32 30.31
CA TYR A 44 13.30 11.62 30.70
C TYR A 44 12.39 12.71 30.13
N ILE A 45 11.94 13.60 31.00
CA ILE A 45 11.13 14.76 30.63
C ILE A 45 12.08 15.94 30.42
N PHE A 46 12.00 16.55 29.26
CA PHE A 46 12.73 17.74 28.90
C PHE A 46 11.76 18.92 28.80
N LYS A 47 12.22 20.09 29.23
CA LYS A 47 11.70 21.35 28.73
C LYS A 47 12.75 21.98 27.82
N TYR A 48 12.32 22.60 26.73
CA TYR A 48 13.24 23.29 25.82
C TYR A 48 12.61 24.56 25.27
N LYS A 49 13.45 25.42 24.70
CA LYS A 49 13.04 26.63 23.98
C LYS A 49 13.55 26.57 22.55
N ASP A 50 12.69 26.89 21.61
CA ASP A 50 13.06 27.09 20.21
C ASP A 50 14.03 28.27 20.07
N THR A 51 13.63 29.45 20.57
CA THR A 51 14.47 30.65 20.63
C THR A 51 14.55 31.19 22.06
N LYS A 52 15.53 32.04 22.38
CA LYS A 52 15.74 32.52 23.78
C LYS A 52 14.50 33.17 24.40
N ASP A 53 13.68 33.81 23.56
CA ASP A 53 12.47 34.53 23.95
C ASP A 53 11.19 33.69 23.81
N SER A 54 11.28 32.44 23.33
CA SER A 54 10.12 31.54 23.24
C SER A 54 9.71 31.02 24.62
N GLU A 55 8.47 30.53 24.70
CA GLU A 55 8.03 29.76 25.85
C GLU A 55 8.78 28.43 25.97
N TRP A 56 8.73 27.83 27.17
CA TRP A 56 9.23 26.49 27.40
C TRP A 56 8.24 25.48 26.84
N LEU A 57 8.71 24.55 26.03
CA LEU A 57 7.95 23.47 25.42
C LEU A 57 8.32 22.13 26.04
N LEU A 58 7.37 21.20 26.09
CA LEU A 58 7.55 19.86 26.64
C LEU A 58 8.14 18.91 25.59
N GLY A 59 9.20 18.20 25.96
CA GLY A 59 9.77 17.11 25.17
C GLY A 59 9.98 15.86 26.01
N VAL A 60 9.96 14.70 25.38
CA VAL A 60 10.20 13.41 26.06
C VAL A 60 11.18 12.58 25.25
N ASN A 61 12.17 12.01 25.92
CA ASN A 61 12.98 10.92 25.39
C ASN A 61 12.93 9.74 26.37
N GLY A 62 12.77 8.52 25.88
CA GLY A 62 12.84 7.36 26.74
C GLY A 62 12.57 6.05 26.03
N GLY A 63 12.26 5.02 26.81
CA GLY A 63 12.26 3.65 26.32
C GLY A 63 13.54 2.90 26.65
N TYR A 64 14.21 3.27 27.74
CA TYR A 64 15.43 2.59 28.19
C TYR A 64 15.10 1.43 29.12
N GLU A 65 15.60 0.24 28.77
CA GLU A 65 15.57 -0.94 29.64
C GLU A 65 16.80 -0.98 30.55
N GLY A 66 16.59 -0.94 31.86
CA GLY A 66 17.68 -0.96 32.85
C GLY A 66 18.69 0.18 32.60
N ASP A 67 19.98 -0.17 32.56
CA ASP A 67 21.09 0.76 32.33
C ASP A 67 21.46 0.89 30.83
N SER A 68 20.60 0.45 29.91
CA SER A 68 20.83 0.58 28.46
C SER A 68 20.99 2.04 28.06
N LEU A 69 21.91 2.33 27.16
CA LEU A 69 22.06 3.66 26.53
C LEU A 69 21.29 3.76 25.20
N SER A 70 20.69 2.66 24.75
CA SER A 70 19.79 2.65 23.59
C SER A 70 18.37 2.75 24.08
N ASP A 71 17.65 3.76 23.63
CA ASP A 71 16.20 3.81 23.73
C ASP A 71 15.54 3.03 22.58
N CYS A 72 14.25 2.70 22.73
CA CYS A 72 13.45 2.04 21.69
C CYS A 72 12.74 3.04 20.75
N GLY A 73 13.28 4.25 20.58
CA GLY A 73 12.81 5.25 19.62
C GLY A 73 11.74 6.21 20.14
N HIS A 74 11.56 6.35 21.46
CA HIS A 74 10.55 7.27 22.02
C HIS A 74 11.12 8.67 22.29
N THR A 75 11.63 9.35 21.25
CA THR A 75 12.00 10.77 21.30
C THR A 75 10.95 11.60 20.57
N PHE A 76 10.24 12.49 21.27
CA PHE A 76 9.15 13.24 20.67
C PHE A 76 8.78 14.52 21.44
N SER A 77 8.17 15.46 20.73
CA SER A 77 7.50 16.65 21.27
C SER A 77 6.30 17.03 20.40
N GLU A 78 5.21 17.47 21.03
CA GLU A 78 4.08 18.12 20.33
C GLU A 78 4.23 19.63 20.18
N MET A 79 5.37 20.18 20.62
CA MET A 79 5.62 21.63 20.68
C MET A 79 4.58 22.36 21.55
N GLU A 80 4.03 21.66 22.55
CA GLU A 80 3.07 22.21 23.51
C GLU A 80 3.80 22.84 24.71
N PRO A 81 3.23 23.89 25.34
CA PRO A 81 3.83 24.54 26.48
C PRO A 81 4.09 23.59 27.66
N TYR A 82 5.24 23.72 28.29
CA TYR A 82 5.62 23.00 29.49
C TYR A 82 4.94 23.59 30.73
N ASP A 83 4.20 22.76 31.49
CA ASP A 83 3.71 23.08 32.83
C ASP A 83 4.31 22.09 33.85
N GLU A 84 5.05 22.62 34.82
CA GLU A 84 5.69 21.85 35.89
C GLU A 84 4.70 20.98 36.69
N LYS A 85 3.45 21.43 36.84
CA LYS A 85 2.43 20.72 37.63
C LYS A 85 1.88 19.49 36.92
N THR A 86 1.94 19.47 35.59
CA THR A 86 1.38 18.39 34.77
C THR A 86 2.43 17.66 33.95
N ALA A 87 3.70 18.07 34.00
CA ALA A 87 4.81 17.53 33.22
C ALA A 87 4.83 16.00 33.13
N VAL A 88 4.76 15.27 34.26
CA VAL A 88 4.75 13.80 34.25
C VAL A 88 3.50 13.24 33.58
N LYS A 89 2.33 13.83 33.84
CA LYS A 89 1.06 13.40 33.26
C LYS A 89 1.06 13.62 31.74
N ASP A 90 1.48 14.80 31.29
CA ASP A 90 1.48 15.18 29.88
C ASP A 90 2.55 14.40 29.11
N ALA A 91 3.74 14.21 29.70
CA ALA A 91 4.78 13.33 29.15
C ALA A 91 4.32 11.87 29.05
N THR A 92 3.62 11.36 30.07
CA THR A 92 3.05 10.01 30.03
C THR A 92 2.02 9.87 28.91
N ALA A 93 1.14 10.87 28.76
CA ALA A 93 0.13 10.88 27.70
C ALA A 93 0.78 10.91 26.30
N LEU A 94 1.85 11.69 26.14
CA LEU A 94 2.64 11.77 24.92
C LEU A 94 3.25 10.40 24.56
N VAL A 95 3.89 9.74 25.53
CA VAL A 95 4.47 8.41 25.33
C VAL A 95 3.41 7.37 24.98
N GLU A 96 2.26 7.35 25.66
CA GLU A 96 1.18 6.41 25.35
C GLU A 96 0.60 6.66 23.94
N LYS A 97 0.50 7.91 23.50
CA LYS A 97 0.08 8.26 22.14
C LYS A 97 1.07 7.73 21.10
N VAL A 98 2.36 8.00 21.29
CA VAL A 98 3.43 7.52 20.39
C VAL A 98 3.48 6.00 20.35
N ARG A 99 3.42 5.34 21.51
CA ARG A 99 3.38 3.87 21.61
C ARG A 99 2.15 3.28 20.93
N SER A 100 0.97 3.83 21.18
CA SER A 100 -0.28 3.39 20.55
C SER A 100 -0.20 3.53 19.03
N TYR A 101 0.37 4.63 18.54
CA TYR A 101 0.64 4.82 17.12
C TYR A 101 1.54 3.71 16.57
N TRP A 102 2.71 3.47 17.17
CA TRP A 102 3.63 2.42 16.70
C TRP A 102 3.06 1.00 16.79
N MET A 103 2.29 0.69 17.82
CA MET A 103 1.59 -0.60 17.93
C MET A 103 0.57 -0.79 16.80
N GLU A 104 -0.18 0.25 16.47
CA GLU A 104 -1.13 0.23 15.36
C GLU A 104 -0.39 0.13 14.01
N GLN A 105 0.73 0.85 13.83
CA GLN A 105 1.58 0.71 12.64
C GLN A 105 2.09 -0.74 12.47
N ALA A 106 2.58 -1.36 13.55
CA ALA A 106 3.10 -2.72 13.53
C ALA A 106 1.99 -3.75 13.20
N LYS A 107 0.81 -3.60 13.79
CA LYS A 107 -0.34 -4.45 13.49
C LYS A 107 -0.75 -4.33 12.03
N GLN A 108 -0.80 -3.12 11.48
CA GLN A 108 -1.13 -2.89 10.07
C GLN A 108 -0.07 -3.45 9.12
N ALA A 109 1.22 -3.33 9.48
CA ALA A 109 2.30 -3.95 8.72
C ALA A 109 2.14 -5.48 8.68
N GLU A 110 1.79 -6.11 9.80
CA GLU A 110 1.53 -7.56 9.88
C GLU A 110 0.29 -7.97 9.06
N GLU A 111 -0.80 -7.20 9.14
CA GLU A 111 -2.00 -7.45 8.32
C GLU A 111 -1.71 -7.31 6.81
N ARG A 112 -0.90 -6.31 6.44
CA ARG A 112 -0.46 -6.11 5.06
C ARG A 112 0.42 -7.25 4.58
N GLU A 113 1.36 -7.72 5.40
CA GLU A 113 2.19 -8.89 5.07
C GLU A 113 1.33 -10.14 4.88
N LYS A 114 0.24 -10.31 5.67
CA LYS A 114 -0.72 -11.41 5.50
C LYS A 114 -1.53 -11.31 4.21
N LYS A 115 -1.91 -10.10 3.79
CA LYS A 115 -2.62 -9.86 2.52
C LYS A 115 -1.68 -9.95 1.31
N ALA A 116 -0.42 -9.57 1.50
CA ALA A 116 0.59 -9.53 0.46
C ALA A 116 0.69 -10.89 -0.22
N GLY A 117 0.75 -10.81 -1.54
CA GLY A 117 0.86 -11.98 -2.36
C GLY A 117 -0.41 -12.82 -2.53
N THR A 118 -1.58 -12.26 -2.22
CA THR A 118 -2.85 -12.84 -2.66
C THR A 118 -3.17 -12.34 -4.06
N PHE A 119 -2.83 -13.12 -5.09
CA PHE A 119 -3.19 -12.81 -6.47
C PHE A 119 -4.38 -13.67 -6.91
N VAL A 120 -5.59 -13.13 -6.75
CA VAL A 120 -6.84 -13.76 -7.19
C VAL A 120 -7.67 -12.75 -7.96
N GLY A 121 -8.23 -13.19 -9.09
CA GLY A 121 -9.15 -12.39 -9.90
C GLY A 121 -10.08 -13.26 -10.72
N PHE A 122 -11.04 -12.60 -11.37
CA PHE A 122 -12.17 -13.28 -11.99
C PHE A 122 -12.41 -12.80 -13.41
N ALA A 123 -12.49 -13.72 -14.36
CA ALA A 123 -12.94 -13.43 -15.70
C ALA A 123 -14.45 -13.72 -15.78
N LEU A 124 -15.27 -12.68 -15.93
CA LEU A 124 -16.73 -12.77 -15.90
C LEU A 124 -17.24 -13.35 -17.22
N LEU A 125 -18.18 -14.28 -17.16
CA LEU A 125 -18.73 -14.98 -18.31
C LEU A 125 -20.23 -14.73 -18.48
N SER A 126 -20.64 -14.50 -19.73
CA SER A 126 -22.07 -14.44 -20.13
C SER A 126 -22.78 -15.79 -20.10
N ASP A 127 -22.03 -16.88 -20.10
CA ASP A 127 -22.51 -18.27 -20.10
C ASP A 127 -21.53 -19.19 -19.36
N ASN A 128 -22.01 -20.28 -18.77
CA ASN A 128 -21.17 -21.23 -18.04
C ASN A 128 -20.41 -22.16 -19.00
N SER A 129 -19.50 -21.59 -19.78
CA SER A 129 -18.68 -22.34 -20.72
C SER A 129 -17.34 -21.64 -20.98
N TRP A 130 -16.29 -22.45 -21.00
CA TRP A 130 -14.94 -22.06 -21.41
C TRP A 130 -14.33 -23.15 -22.30
N ASP A 131 -13.31 -22.79 -23.06
CA ASP A 131 -12.55 -23.73 -23.89
C ASP A 131 -11.15 -23.87 -23.27
N LYS A 132 -10.98 -24.92 -22.45
CA LYS A 132 -9.74 -25.22 -21.71
C LYS A 132 -8.58 -25.48 -22.67
N GLU A 133 -8.79 -26.23 -23.74
CA GLU A 133 -7.76 -26.53 -24.74
C GLU A 133 -7.31 -25.25 -25.48
N LYS A 134 -8.26 -24.37 -25.84
CA LYS A 134 -7.93 -23.05 -26.38
C LYS A 134 -7.17 -22.22 -25.37
N TYR A 135 -7.57 -22.20 -24.10
CA TYR A 135 -6.87 -21.47 -23.05
C TYR A 135 -5.40 -21.90 -22.95
N ILE A 136 -5.14 -23.21 -22.91
CA ILE A 136 -3.78 -23.77 -22.86
C ILE A 136 -2.97 -23.37 -24.10
N ARG A 137 -3.57 -23.48 -25.30
CA ARG A 137 -2.91 -23.09 -26.55
C ARG A 137 -2.58 -21.59 -26.58
N ASP A 138 -3.52 -20.74 -26.23
CA ASP A 138 -3.36 -19.29 -26.22
C ASP A 138 -2.32 -18.85 -25.18
N LEU A 139 -2.26 -19.52 -24.02
CA LEU A 139 -1.25 -19.29 -23.00
C LEU A 139 0.17 -19.59 -23.52
N LYS A 140 0.31 -20.67 -24.30
CA LYS A 140 1.56 -21.00 -24.98
C LYS A 140 1.91 -19.98 -26.06
N GLU A 141 0.94 -19.58 -26.88
CA GLU A 141 1.15 -18.64 -27.99
C GLU A 141 1.48 -17.22 -27.51
N GLN A 142 0.79 -16.72 -26.49
CA GLN A 142 0.97 -15.35 -25.99
C GLN A 142 2.17 -15.19 -25.07
N TRP A 143 2.45 -16.20 -24.24
CA TRP A 143 3.39 -16.07 -23.12
C TRP A 143 4.45 -17.17 -23.06
N ASN A 144 4.45 -18.11 -24.01
CA ASN A 144 5.35 -19.27 -24.05
C ASN A 144 5.26 -20.17 -22.80
N ILE A 145 4.17 -20.08 -22.03
CA ILE A 145 3.94 -20.91 -20.84
C ILE A 145 3.30 -22.23 -21.27
N THR A 146 3.92 -23.34 -20.87
CA THR A 146 3.38 -24.68 -21.06
C THR A 146 2.58 -25.06 -19.81
N ALA A 147 1.26 -25.19 -19.93
CA ALA A 147 0.39 -25.60 -18.82
C ALA A 147 0.16 -27.12 -18.87
N GLU A 148 0.95 -27.86 -18.10
CA GLU A 148 0.86 -29.31 -17.96
C GLU A 148 0.35 -29.66 -16.55
N GLU A 149 -0.76 -30.40 -16.49
CA GLU A 149 -1.29 -30.95 -15.24
C GLU A 149 -0.40 -32.11 -14.77
N LYS A 150 -0.21 -32.26 -13.44
CA LYS A 150 0.78 -33.21 -12.89
C LYS A 150 0.41 -34.67 -13.13
N SER A 151 -0.88 -34.98 -13.32
CA SER A 151 -1.34 -36.33 -13.61
C SER A 151 -2.70 -36.33 -14.33
N ASP A 152 -3.02 -37.45 -14.99
CA ASP A 152 -4.33 -37.67 -15.62
C ASP A 152 -5.49 -37.73 -14.60
N GLU A 153 -5.21 -38.05 -13.33
CA GLU A 153 -6.21 -38.09 -12.24
C GLU A 153 -6.59 -36.69 -11.74
N GLU A 154 -5.69 -35.71 -11.86
CA GLU A 154 -5.95 -34.30 -11.54
C GLU A 154 -6.66 -33.56 -12.68
N ARG A 155 -6.79 -34.20 -13.85
CA ARG A 155 -7.37 -33.60 -15.05
C ARG A 155 -8.88 -33.41 -14.89
N ASN A 156 -9.26 -32.17 -14.64
CA ASN A 156 -10.66 -31.75 -14.53
C ASN A 156 -11.03 -30.90 -15.77
N PRO A 157 -12.17 -31.14 -16.45
CA PRO A 157 -12.59 -30.27 -17.57
C PRO A 157 -12.87 -28.82 -17.13
N GLU A 158 -13.26 -28.61 -15.87
CA GLU A 158 -13.64 -27.29 -15.33
C GLU A 158 -12.47 -26.56 -14.65
N SER A 159 -11.31 -27.18 -14.50
CA SER A 159 -10.15 -26.53 -13.87
C SER A 159 -8.84 -26.92 -14.51
N LEU A 160 -7.87 -26.03 -14.47
CA LEU A 160 -6.50 -26.23 -14.91
C LEU A 160 -5.58 -25.79 -13.78
N VAL A 161 -4.81 -26.73 -13.22
CA VAL A 161 -3.83 -26.48 -12.17
C VAL A 161 -2.48 -27.00 -12.63
N PHE A 162 -1.46 -26.15 -12.59
CA PHE A 162 -0.13 -26.47 -13.09
C PHE A 162 0.93 -25.62 -12.41
N ASP A 163 2.17 -26.08 -12.46
CA ASP A 163 3.31 -25.35 -11.91
C ASP A 163 3.98 -24.51 -13.01
N VAL A 164 4.47 -23.33 -12.62
CA VAL A 164 5.34 -22.46 -13.42
C VAL A 164 6.52 -22.06 -12.53
N GLY A 165 7.62 -22.79 -12.63
CA GLY A 165 8.71 -22.69 -11.64
C GLY A 165 8.22 -23.13 -10.26
N ASP A 166 8.50 -22.33 -9.24
CA ASP A 166 8.06 -22.58 -7.85
C ASP A 166 6.68 -21.95 -7.53
N MET A 167 5.96 -21.49 -8.56
CA MET A 167 4.60 -21.00 -8.47
C MET A 167 3.59 -22.04 -8.95
N MET A 168 2.45 -22.11 -8.29
CA MET A 168 1.28 -22.86 -8.72
C MET A 168 0.23 -21.89 -9.28
N ALA A 169 -0.21 -22.15 -10.50
CA ALA A 169 -1.31 -21.46 -11.16
C ALA A 169 -2.58 -22.31 -11.07
N ALA A 170 -3.70 -21.68 -10.72
CA ALA A 170 -5.01 -22.32 -10.72
C ALA A 170 -6.00 -21.47 -11.53
N VAL A 171 -6.64 -22.09 -12.52
CA VAL A 171 -7.65 -21.47 -13.39
C VAL A 171 -8.88 -22.36 -13.38
N SER A 172 -9.98 -21.90 -12.81
CA SER A 172 -11.16 -22.74 -12.55
C SER A 172 -12.46 -22.06 -12.97
N LEU A 173 -13.25 -22.74 -13.80
CA LEU A 173 -14.60 -22.33 -14.16
C LEU A 173 -15.54 -22.58 -12.97
N MET A 174 -16.22 -21.51 -12.54
CA MET A 174 -17.25 -21.53 -11.53
C MET A 174 -18.62 -21.36 -12.20
N PRO A 175 -19.56 -22.32 -12.04
CA PRO A 175 -20.86 -22.32 -12.70
C PRO A 175 -21.88 -21.38 -12.04
N ALA A 176 -21.41 -20.22 -11.57
CA ALA A 176 -22.20 -19.22 -10.88
C ALA A 176 -21.55 -17.84 -11.06
N PRO A 177 -22.32 -16.74 -10.96
CA PRO A 177 -21.73 -15.40 -10.89
C PRO A 177 -20.83 -15.27 -9.65
N VAL A 178 -19.95 -14.25 -9.68
CA VAL A 178 -19.18 -13.83 -8.51
C VAL A 178 -20.16 -13.57 -7.35
N PRO A 179 -19.93 -14.16 -6.17
CA PRO A 179 -20.85 -14.06 -5.05
C PRO A 179 -21.13 -12.62 -4.58
N ASN A 180 -22.21 -12.47 -3.81
CA ASN A 180 -22.54 -11.26 -3.04
C ASN A 180 -22.76 -9.96 -3.86
N GLY A 181 -22.78 -10.03 -5.19
CA GLY A 181 -22.89 -8.84 -6.04
C GLY A 181 -21.63 -7.97 -6.03
N GLU A 182 -20.51 -8.49 -5.53
CA GLU A 182 -19.28 -7.72 -5.34
C GLU A 182 -18.73 -7.15 -6.66
N ALA A 183 -18.76 -7.95 -7.74
CA ALA A 183 -18.35 -7.50 -9.06
C ALA A 183 -19.23 -6.35 -9.60
N GLU A 184 -20.55 -6.37 -9.34
CA GLU A 184 -21.46 -5.29 -9.74
C GLU A 184 -21.15 -3.99 -8.98
N GLU A 185 -20.92 -4.08 -7.67
CA GLU A 185 -20.59 -2.91 -6.85
C GLU A 185 -19.24 -2.30 -7.26
N CYS A 186 -18.19 -3.13 -7.37
CA CYS A 186 -16.86 -2.70 -7.79
C CYS A 186 -16.85 -2.11 -9.21
N ALA A 187 -17.72 -2.58 -10.11
CA ALA A 187 -17.79 -2.06 -11.47
C ALA A 187 -18.22 -0.60 -11.55
N LYS A 188 -18.98 -0.08 -10.57
CA LYS A 188 -19.41 1.32 -10.50
C LYS A 188 -18.24 2.30 -10.40
N ASN A 189 -17.09 1.83 -9.91
CA ASN A 189 -15.89 2.63 -9.78
C ASN A 189 -15.21 2.91 -11.14
N ASN A 190 -15.56 2.17 -12.21
CA ASN A 190 -14.88 2.28 -13.49
C ASN A 190 -15.37 3.48 -14.33
N TYR A 191 -14.75 4.65 -14.15
CA TYR A 191 -15.04 5.84 -14.94
C TYR A 191 -14.66 5.72 -16.44
N MET A 192 -13.87 4.70 -16.82
CA MET A 192 -13.44 4.49 -18.22
C MET A 192 -14.42 3.64 -19.03
N TRP A 193 -15.35 2.93 -18.36
CA TRP A 193 -16.23 1.98 -19.03
C TRP A 193 -17.67 2.08 -18.50
N PRO A 194 -18.53 2.90 -19.14
CA PRO A 194 -19.90 3.14 -18.69
C PRO A 194 -20.77 1.87 -18.58
N GLU A 195 -20.49 0.84 -19.37
CA GLU A 195 -21.22 -0.42 -19.36
C GLU A 195 -20.70 -1.43 -18.33
N ALA A 196 -19.68 -1.10 -17.53
CA ALA A 196 -19.06 -2.01 -16.58
C ALA A 196 -20.08 -2.59 -15.58
N GLU A 197 -20.89 -1.75 -14.93
CA GLU A 197 -21.88 -2.17 -13.94
C GLU A 197 -22.90 -3.14 -14.54
N LYS A 198 -23.50 -2.77 -15.68
CA LYS A 198 -24.46 -3.61 -16.38
C LYS A 198 -23.85 -4.96 -16.77
N THR A 199 -22.62 -4.93 -17.30
CA THR A 199 -21.92 -6.14 -17.76
C THR A 199 -21.58 -7.06 -16.59
N ALA A 200 -21.14 -6.48 -15.47
CA ALA A 200 -20.86 -7.19 -14.23
C ALA A 200 -22.13 -7.70 -13.55
N LYS A 201 -23.29 -7.07 -13.75
CA LYS A 201 -24.57 -7.59 -13.24
C LYS A 201 -25.08 -8.80 -14.03
N GLU A 202 -24.89 -8.79 -15.35
CA GLU A 202 -25.49 -9.77 -16.27
C GLU A 202 -24.69 -11.08 -16.43
N HIS A 203 -23.48 -11.16 -15.87
CA HIS A 203 -22.67 -12.37 -15.91
C HIS A 203 -23.34 -13.54 -15.15
N LYS A 204 -23.12 -14.77 -15.61
CA LYS A 204 -23.76 -15.98 -15.10
C LYS A 204 -22.80 -17.00 -14.52
N ALA A 205 -21.53 -16.89 -14.92
CA ALA A 205 -20.43 -17.74 -14.50
C ALA A 205 -19.16 -16.89 -14.41
N HIS A 206 -18.10 -17.43 -13.83
CA HIS A 206 -16.80 -16.77 -13.85
C HIS A 206 -15.66 -17.79 -13.87
N ILE A 207 -14.53 -17.40 -14.44
CA ILE A 207 -13.26 -18.14 -14.29
C ILE A 207 -12.50 -17.49 -13.16
N MET A 208 -12.24 -18.23 -12.09
CA MET A 208 -11.34 -17.80 -11.02
C MET A 208 -9.89 -18.12 -11.42
N VAL A 209 -9.04 -17.11 -11.37
CA VAL A 209 -7.59 -17.24 -11.60
C VAL A 209 -6.87 -16.91 -10.31
N ALA A 210 -5.99 -17.81 -9.87
CA ALA A 210 -5.16 -17.61 -8.70
C ALA A 210 -3.70 -18.01 -8.96
N VAL A 211 -2.77 -17.27 -8.36
CA VAL A 211 -1.34 -17.60 -8.34
C VAL A 211 -0.89 -17.73 -6.90
N ILE A 212 -0.31 -18.89 -6.58
CA ILE A 212 0.20 -19.23 -5.25
C ILE A 212 1.68 -19.58 -5.38
N GLY A 213 2.55 -18.86 -4.69
CA GLY A 213 3.98 -19.16 -4.63
C GLY A 213 4.59 -18.45 -3.45
N LYS A 214 5.20 -19.17 -2.51
CA LYS A 214 5.75 -18.54 -1.29
C LYS A 214 7.18 -18.05 -1.45
N GLU A 215 7.95 -18.71 -2.32
CA GLU A 215 9.39 -18.42 -2.48
C GLU A 215 9.65 -17.39 -3.58
N GLU A 216 8.79 -17.33 -4.59
CA GLU A 216 8.90 -16.40 -5.71
C GLU A 216 8.49 -14.98 -5.34
N SER A 217 9.14 -14.00 -5.96
CA SER A 217 8.88 -12.58 -5.67
C SER A 217 7.42 -12.19 -5.98
N LEU A 218 6.89 -11.21 -5.24
CA LEU A 218 5.54 -10.70 -5.48
C LEU A 218 5.38 -10.17 -6.92
N ILE A 219 6.43 -9.58 -7.49
CA ILE A 219 6.46 -9.09 -8.87
C ILE A 219 6.30 -10.24 -9.87
N GLU A 220 7.08 -11.32 -9.77
CA GLU A 220 6.98 -12.44 -10.71
C GLU A 220 5.64 -13.17 -10.61
N ARG A 221 5.12 -13.32 -9.39
CA ARG A 221 3.77 -13.87 -9.17
C ARG A 221 2.68 -12.97 -9.75
N GLY A 222 2.80 -11.65 -9.58
CA GLY A 222 1.92 -10.67 -10.21
C GLY A 222 1.97 -10.71 -11.74
N LYS A 223 3.16 -10.92 -12.32
CA LYS A 223 3.32 -11.04 -13.78
C LYS A 223 2.63 -12.30 -14.29
N LEU A 224 2.85 -13.44 -13.63
CA LEU A 224 2.14 -14.68 -13.96
C LEU A 224 0.62 -14.49 -13.85
N TYR A 225 0.14 -13.86 -12.79
CA TYR A 225 -1.28 -13.56 -12.59
C TYR A 225 -1.90 -12.80 -13.77
N VAL A 226 -1.24 -11.74 -14.26
CA VAL A 226 -1.71 -10.96 -15.41
C VAL A 226 -1.67 -11.78 -16.70
N LYS A 227 -0.62 -12.59 -16.92
CA LYS A 227 -0.53 -13.49 -18.08
C LYS A 227 -1.70 -14.47 -18.13
N LEU A 228 -2.10 -15.01 -16.98
CA LEU A 228 -3.21 -15.95 -16.88
C LEU A 228 -4.57 -15.28 -17.16
N LEU A 229 -4.82 -14.11 -16.57
CA LEU A 229 -6.07 -13.37 -16.79
C LEU A 229 -6.17 -12.77 -18.20
N SER A 230 -5.06 -12.31 -18.80
CA SER A 230 -5.09 -11.75 -20.15
C SER A 230 -5.46 -12.80 -21.20
N VAL A 231 -5.07 -14.06 -20.99
CA VAL A 231 -5.48 -15.18 -21.85
C VAL A 231 -6.98 -15.50 -21.68
N CYS A 232 -7.55 -15.29 -20.48
CA CYS A 232 -9.00 -15.39 -20.32
C CYS A 232 -9.73 -14.43 -21.27
N CYS A 233 -9.23 -13.21 -21.49
CA CYS A 233 -9.85 -12.24 -22.40
C CYS A 233 -10.02 -12.74 -23.85
N LEU A 234 -9.29 -13.79 -24.25
CA LEU A 234 -9.36 -14.40 -25.57
C LEU A 234 -10.47 -15.47 -25.68
N GLN A 235 -11.14 -15.80 -24.57
CA GLN A 235 -12.28 -16.72 -24.55
C GLN A 235 -13.54 -16.05 -25.07
N LYS A 236 -14.41 -16.82 -25.75
CA LYS A 236 -15.56 -16.29 -26.51
C LYS A 236 -16.59 -15.55 -25.65
N ASN A 237 -16.85 -16.05 -24.44
CA ASN A 237 -17.99 -15.62 -23.62
C ASN A 237 -17.60 -14.64 -22.51
N ILE A 238 -16.33 -14.17 -22.50
CA ILE A 238 -15.84 -13.26 -21.48
C ILE A 238 -16.38 -11.86 -21.69
N THR A 239 -16.96 -11.32 -20.63
CA THR A 239 -17.63 -10.02 -20.64
C THR A 239 -16.88 -8.96 -19.85
N GLY A 240 -16.12 -9.34 -18.82
CA GLY A 240 -15.34 -8.42 -17.99
C GLY A 240 -14.24 -9.13 -17.21
N ILE A 241 -13.25 -8.38 -16.73
CA ILE A 241 -12.21 -8.88 -15.83
C ILE A 241 -12.31 -8.15 -14.49
N TYR A 242 -12.71 -8.85 -13.45
CA TYR A 242 -12.81 -8.33 -12.10
C TYR A 242 -11.52 -8.60 -11.31
N THR A 243 -10.80 -7.53 -10.98
CA THR A 243 -9.56 -7.54 -10.18
C THR A 243 -9.34 -6.14 -9.61
N SER A 244 -8.57 -6.04 -8.52
CA SER A 244 -8.12 -4.74 -8.00
C SER A 244 -9.29 -3.78 -7.71
N GLY A 245 -10.39 -4.31 -7.17
CA GLY A 245 -11.55 -3.51 -6.77
C GLY A 245 -12.36 -2.90 -7.92
N VAL A 246 -12.18 -3.36 -9.16
CA VAL A 246 -12.85 -2.82 -10.36
C VAL A 246 -13.07 -3.90 -11.43
N VAL A 247 -14.03 -3.67 -12.34
CA VAL A 247 -14.24 -4.55 -13.51
C VAL A 247 -13.75 -3.86 -14.78
N PHE A 248 -12.74 -4.44 -15.43
CA PHE A 248 -12.17 -3.97 -16.68
C PHE A 248 -12.89 -4.55 -17.89
N GLN A 249 -12.93 -3.76 -18.97
CA GLN A 249 -13.29 -4.28 -20.29
C GLN A 249 -12.19 -5.26 -20.75
N PRO A 250 -12.53 -6.47 -21.24
CA PRO A 250 -11.53 -7.50 -21.53
C PRO A 250 -10.42 -7.06 -22.49
N ARG A 251 -10.78 -6.29 -23.53
CA ARG A 251 -9.82 -5.75 -24.50
C ARG A 251 -8.82 -4.77 -23.87
N PHE A 252 -9.25 -3.93 -22.93
CA PHE A 252 -8.32 -3.01 -22.26
C PHE A 252 -7.38 -3.78 -21.32
N TYR A 253 -7.91 -4.74 -20.56
CA TYR A 253 -7.07 -5.57 -19.69
C TYR A 253 -6.02 -6.36 -20.49
N GLU A 254 -6.42 -6.99 -21.60
CA GLU A 254 -5.49 -7.70 -22.49
C GLU A 254 -4.47 -6.73 -23.10
N GLY A 255 -4.90 -5.55 -23.56
CA GLY A 255 -4.00 -4.53 -24.09
C GLY A 255 -2.93 -4.06 -23.10
N PHE A 256 -3.29 -3.82 -21.83
CA PHE A 256 -2.34 -3.44 -20.80
C PHE A 256 -1.32 -4.55 -20.49
N SER A 257 -1.72 -5.82 -20.62
CA SER A 257 -0.78 -6.93 -20.41
C SER A 257 0.37 -6.91 -21.42
N GLY A 258 0.17 -6.30 -22.59
CA GLY A 258 1.18 -6.11 -23.62
C GLY A 258 2.43 -5.38 -23.15
N MET A 259 2.35 -4.56 -22.10
CA MET A 259 3.52 -3.89 -21.48
C MET A 259 4.62 -4.90 -21.09
N MET A 260 4.25 -6.11 -20.66
CA MET A 260 5.21 -7.16 -20.31
C MET A 260 6.01 -7.69 -21.52
N LYS A 261 5.51 -7.52 -22.75
CA LYS A 261 6.25 -7.89 -23.96
C LYS A 261 7.38 -6.89 -24.28
N GLU A 262 7.34 -5.72 -23.64
CA GLU A 262 8.34 -4.65 -23.72
C GLU A 262 9.16 -4.57 -22.42
N ASP A 263 9.26 -5.68 -21.67
CA ASP A 263 9.96 -5.81 -20.39
C ASP A 263 9.52 -4.79 -19.31
N SER A 264 8.32 -4.22 -19.45
CA SER A 264 7.75 -3.26 -18.51
C SER A 264 6.74 -3.92 -17.55
N LEU A 265 6.60 -3.36 -16.34
CA LEU A 265 5.60 -3.82 -15.38
C LEU A 265 4.17 -3.49 -15.89
N PRO A 266 3.21 -4.44 -15.85
CA PRO A 266 1.82 -4.21 -16.26
C PRO A 266 1.03 -3.47 -15.16
N ILE A 267 1.50 -2.28 -14.77
CA ILE A 267 0.98 -1.52 -13.62
C ILE A 267 -0.54 -1.31 -13.73
N TYR A 268 -1.07 -1.03 -14.92
CA TYR A 268 -2.50 -0.82 -15.15
C TYR A 268 -3.35 -2.10 -15.05
N ASN A 269 -2.75 -3.29 -15.04
CA ASN A 269 -3.45 -4.54 -14.74
C ASN A 269 -3.49 -4.86 -13.24
N TRP A 270 -2.50 -4.37 -12.49
CA TRP A 270 -2.36 -4.63 -11.06
C TRP A 270 -3.06 -3.59 -10.20
N ILE A 271 -2.92 -2.32 -10.57
CA ILE A 271 -3.32 -1.19 -9.74
C ILE A 271 -4.46 -0.47 -10.44
N TRP A 272 -5.58 -0.33 -9.74
CA TRP A 272 -6.63 0.58 -10.14
C TRP A 272 -6.28 1.99 -9.70
N PHE A 273 -6.42 2.95 -10.61
CA PHE A 273 -6.22 4.38 -10.34
C PHE A 273 -7.58 5.07 -10.32
N GLY A 274 -8.21 5.10 -9.16
CA GLY A 274 -9.51 5.73 -8.98
C GLY A 274 -9.38 7.25 -8.98
N LEU A 275 -10.39 7.93 -9.53
CA LEU A 275 -10.46 9.39 -9.59
C LEU A 275 -11.85 9.84 -9.12
N TYR A 276 -11.89 10.93 -8.36
CA TYR A 276 -13.14 11.57 -7.97
C TYR A 276 -12.95 13.09 -7.89
N ARG A 277 -14.06 13.82 -8.00
CA ARG A 277 -14.06 15.28 -7.94
C ARG A 277 -14.77 15.74 -6.68
N THR A 278 -14.16 16.70 -5.99
CA THR A 278 -14.76 17.44 -4.88
C THR A 278 -14.97 18.90 -5.30
N GLU A 279 -15.53 19.72 -4.42
CA GLU A 279 -15.61 21.17 -4.64
C GLU A 279 -14.22 21.85 -4.66
N LYS A 280 -13.20 21.19 -4.09
CA LYS A 280 -11.85 21.74 -3.96
C LYS A 280 -10.92 21.35 -5.11
N GLY A 281 -11.22 20.28 -5.85
CA GLY A 281 -10.40 19.84 -6.97
C GLY A 281 -10.63 18.39 -7.37
N ILE A 282 -9.65 17.84 -8.10
CA ILE A 282 -9.57 16.41 -8.40
C ILE A 282 -8.80 15.71 -7.31
N SER A 283 -9.28 14.53 -6.92
CA SER A 283 -8.56 13.59 -6.08
C SER A 283 -8.38 12.27 -6.82
N GLY A 284 -7.33 11.53 -6.47
CA GLY A 284 -7.08 10.20 -6.99
C GLY A 284 -6.49 9.29 -5.92
N TYR A 285 -6.67 7.99 -6.10
CA TYR A 285 -6.16 6.97 -5.20
C TYR A 285 -5.70 5.72 -5.96
N THR A 286 -4.77 4.97 -5.38
CA THR A 286 -4.42 3.64 -5.85
C THR A 286 -5.23 2.58 -5.13
N TYR A 287 -5.47 1.45 -5.80
CA TYR A 287 -6.03 0.26 -5.19
C TYR A 287 -5.41 -0.99 -5.82
N GLY A 288 -4.76 -1.83 -5.00
CA GLY A 288 -4.06 -3.04 -5.40
C GLY A 288 -2.59 -3.11 -4.96
N MET A 289 -2.04 -2.03 -4.38
CA MET A 289 -0.67 -1.97 -3.86
C MET A 289 -0.47 -2.95 -2.68
N GLU A 290 -1.53 -3.21 -1.90
CA GLU A 290 -1.50 -4.17 -0.79
C GLU A 290 -1.08 -5.58 -1.25
N CYS A 291 -1.41 -5.98 -2.49
CA CYS A 291 -1.00 -7.28 -3.04
C CYS A 291 0.53 -7.42 -3.15
N PHE A 292 1.24 -6.29 -3.16
CA PHE A 292 2.70 -6.20 -3.22
C PHE A 292 3.32 -5.79 -1.88
N GLY A 293 2.53 -5.78 -0.80
CA GLY A 293 3.01 -5.37 0.52
C GLY A 293 3.26 -3.86 0.66
N LYS A 294 2.67 -3.04 -0.21
CA LYS A 294 2.87 -1.58 -0.23
C LYS A 294 1.61 -0.85 0.23
N ASP A 295 1.78 0.36 0.78
CA ASP A 295 0.66 1.23 1.13
C ASP A 295 -0.04 1.74 -0.14
N GLU A 296 -1.35 1.94 -0.07
CA GLU A 296 -2.06 2.69 -1.09
C GLU A 296 -1.71 4.18 -1.00
N MET A 297 -1.76 4.88 -2.14
CA MET A 297 -1.40 6.28 -2.29
C MET A 297 -2.62 7.12 -2.67
N GLU A 298 -2.67 8.35 -2.19
CA GLU A 298 -3.72 9.32 -2.53
C GLU A 298 -3.11 10.68 -2.92
N VAL A 299 -3.76 11.34 -3.86
CA VAL A 299 -3.57 12.76 -4.17
C VAL A 299 -4.91 13.44 -3.95
N LEU A 300 -4.96 14.51 -3.16
CA LEU A 300 -6.21 15.09 -2.70
C LEU A 300 -6.39 16.53 -3.18
N ASP A 301 -7.59 16.83 -3.68
CA ASP A 301 -8.13 18.17 -3.93
C ASP A 301 -7.21 19.08 -4.75
N VAL A 302 -6.70 18.58 -5.88
CA VAL A 302 -5.75 19.31 -6.72
C VAL A 302 -6.42 20.00 -7.90
N ASP A 303 -5.92 21.17 -8.26
CA ASP A 303 -6.32 21.88 -9.48
C ASP A 303 -5.49 21.37 -10.68
N ALA A 304 -5.84 20.18 -11.15
CA ALA A 304 -5.18 19.53 -12.27
C ALA A 304 -6.16 18.73 -13.13
N ASP A 305 -5.74 18.42 -14.37
CA ASP A 305 -6.49 17.50 -15.22
C ASP A 305 -6.53 16.10 -14.60
N PRO A 306 -7.68 15.40 -14.62
CA PRO A 306 -7.80 14.05 -14.05
C PRO A 306 -6.78 13.05 -14.59
N SER A 307 -6.43 13.17 -15.88
CA SER A 307 -5.39 12.33 -16.49
C SER A 307 -4.01 12.57 -15.88
N LYS A 308 -3.68 13.81 -15.52
CA LYS A 308 -2.38 14.14 -14.90
C LYS A 308 -2.25 13.56 -13.50
N VAL A 309 -3.33 13.61 -12.71
CA VAL A 309 -3.37 12.99 -11.37
C VAL A 309 -3.20 11.47 -11.49
N ARG A 310 -3.92 10.84 -12.42
CA ARG A 310 -3.77 9.40 -12.68
C ARG A 310 -2.35 9.03 -13.12
N ASP A 311 -1.79 9.76 -14.09
CA ASP A 311 -0.47 9.47 -14.63
C ASP A 311 0.63 9.68 -13.57
N PHE A 312 0.45 10.66 -12.68
CA PHE A 312 1.31 10.88 -11.52
C PHE A 312 1.25 9.70 -10.54
N LEU A 313 0.06 9.28 -10.11
CA LEU A 313 -0.11 8.11 -9.23
C LEU A 313 0.44 6.82 -9.88
N ALA A 314 0.23 6.65 -11.19
CA ALA A 314 0.78 5.51 -11.92
C ALA A 314 2.31 5.52 -11.96
N SER A 315 2.92 6.70 -12.09
CA SER A 315 4.38 6.84 -12.05
C SER A 315 4.94 6.55 -10.65
N MET A 316 4.26 7.00 -9.58
CA MET A 316 4.63 6.68 -8.19
C MET A 316 4.50 5.19 -7.89
N ALA A 317 3.37 4.56 -8.27
CA ALA A 317 3.17 3.12 -8.13
C ALA A 317 4.19 2.31 -8.93
N GLY A 318 4.48 2.73 -10.16
CA GLY A 318 5.53 2.14 -10.99
C GLY A 318 6.89 2.18 -10.30
N TYR A 319 7.31 3.34 -9.81
CA TYR A 319 8.56 3.50 -9.06
C TYR A 319 8.62 2.60 -7.81
N VAL A 320 7.57 2.60 -7.00
CA VAL A 320 7.51 1.79 -5.77
C VAL A 320 7.62 0.30 -6.08
N LEU A 321 6.97 -0.18 -7.13
CA LEU A 321 6.97 -1.60 -7.49
C LEU A 321 8.24 -2.03 -8.23
N GLU A 322 8.81 -1.16 -9.08
CA GLU A 322 10.02 -1.47 -9.85
C GLU A 322 11.28 -1.50 -8.98
N TYR A 323 11.38 -0.58 -8.03
CA TYR A 323 12.57 -0.43 -7.17
C TYR A 323 12.36 -0.99 -5.76
N ASP A 324 11.23 -1.64 -5.50
CA ASP A 324 10.81 -2.11 -4.18
C ASP A 324 10.88 -1.00 -3.10
N ALA A 325 10.63 0.25 -3.49
CA ALA A 325 10.79 1.39 -2.60
C ALA A 325 9.81 1.32 -1.41
N VAL A 326 10.25 1.84 -0.27
CA VAL A 326 9.41 2.05 0.92
C VAL A 326 9.30 3.55 1.10
N LEU A 327 8.06 4.06 1.13
CA LEU A 327 7.76 5.47 1.32
C LEU A 327 7.26 5.67 2.74
N ASN A 328 7.97 6.46 3.53
CA ASN A 328 7.63 6.68 4.93
C ASN A 328 6.89 8.01 5.15
N ASP A 329 6.15 8.07 6.24
CA ASP A 329 5.52 9.30 6.71
C ASP A 329 6.59 10.39 6.94
N GLY A 330 6.29 11.62 6.53
CA GLY A 330 7.18 12.77 6.63
C GLY A 330 8.26 12.85 5.54
N GLU A 331 8.47 11.83 4.72
CA GLU A 331 9.46 11.89 3.62
C GLU A 331 9.00 12.78 2.46
N THR A 332 9.94 13.04 1.53
CA THR A 332 9.62 13.63 0.23
C THR A 332 10.04 12.71 -0.91
N ILE A 333 9.21 12.61 -1.93
CA ILE A 333 9.48 11.88 -3.17
C ILE A 333 9.48 12.83 -4.37
N GLY A 334 10.27 12.53 -5.39
CA GLY A 334 10.19 13.17 -6.69
C GLY A 334 11.25 12.67 -7.65
N PHE A 335 11.08 12.95 -8.94
CA PHE A 335 11.94 12.41 -10.00
C PHE A 335 13.20 13.24 -10.25
N SER A 336 13.39 14.34 -9.52
CA SER A 336 14.57 15.21 -9.61
C SER A 336 14.81 15.94 -8.29
N ALA A 337 15.96 16.61 -8.16
CA ALA A 337 16.26 17.39 -6.96
C ALA A 337 15.31 18.60 -6.73
N GLU A 338 14.68 19.08 -7.81
CA GLU A 338 13.74 20.22 -7.78
C GLU A 338 12.29 19.75 -7.63
N ASP A 339 12.01 18.50 -8.01
CA ASP A 339 10.71 17.87 -7.88
C ASP A 339 10.56 17.24 -6.49
N LYS A 340 9.73 17.83 -5.63
CA LYS A 340 9.57 17.39 -4.24
C LYS A 340 8.13 17.41 -3.78
N HIS A 341 7.59 16.21 -3.59
CA HIS A 341 6.27 15.92 -3.08
C HIS A 341 6.36 15.38 -1.66
N SER A 342 5.73 16.02 -0.69
CA SER A 342 5.66 15.53 0.69
C SER A 342 4.74 14.32 0.80
N ILE A 343 5.07 13.39 1.67
CA ILE A 343 4.29 12.20 1.97
C ILE A 343 3.76 12.30 3.40
N ILE A 344 2.45 12.12 3.57
CA ILE A 344 1.81 12.01 4.88
C ILE A 344 1.04 10.70 4.96
N ARG A 345 1.41 9.81 5.88
CA ARG A 345 0.69 8.57 6.15
C ARG A 345 -0.44 8.83 7.14
N SER A 346 -1.68 8.70 6.70
CA SER A 346 -2.87 8.93 7.54
C SER A 346 -4.08 8.15 7.03
N GLN A 347 -5.19 8.13 7.77
CA GLN A 347 -6.40 7.40 7.39
C GLN A 347 -6.84 7.78 5.97
N GLY A 348 -7.13 6.79 5.13
CA GLY A 348 -7.52 7.01 3.74
C GLY A 348 -8.79 7.86 3.62
N VAL A 349 -8.84 8.72 2.61
CA VAL A 349 -10.04 9.53 2.34
C VAL A 349 -10.99 8.78 1.42
N ALA A 350 -10.47 8.21 0.33
CA ALA A 350 -11.20 7.32 -0.57
C ALA A 350 -11.31 5.90 -0.02
N LEU A 351 -10.34 5.47 0.79
CA LEU A 351 -10.24 4.13 1.38
C LEU A 351 -10.27 4.23 2.92
N PRO A 352 -11.43 4.53 3.53
CA PRO A 352 -11.54 4.90 4.95
C PRO A 352 -11.18 3.77 5.92
N ASP A 353 -11.11 2.53 5.45
CA ASP A 353 -10.81 1.36 6.28
C ASP A 353 -9.30 1.09 6.41
N ILE A 354 -8.45 1.78 5.64
CA ILE A 354 -6.99 1.59 5.64
C ILE A 354 -6.25 2.92 5.73
N MET A 355 -4.98 2.86 6.15
CA MET A 355 -4.07 3.99 6.06
C MET A 355 -3.52 4.10 4.65
N THR A 356 -3.29 5.34 4.20
CA THR A 356 -2.78 5.66 2.87
C THR A 356 -1.65 6.68 2.96
N LEU A 357 -0.83 6.74 1.93
CA LEU A 357 0.19 7.78 1.73
C LEU A 357 -0.40 8.92 0.91
N LYS A 358 -0.65 10.05 1.55
CA LYS A 358 -1.09 11.28 0.87
C LYS A 358 0.14 11.98 0.30
N ILE A 359 0.23 11.99 -1.03
CA ILE A 359 1.35 12.59 -1.76
C ILE A 359 0.91 13.97 -2.24
N SER A 360 1.64 15.02 -1.86
CA SER A 360 1.32 16.37 -2.32
C SER A 360 1.53 16.46 -3.83
N TYR A 361 0.63 17.10 -4.56
CA TYR A 361 0.78 17.40 -5.98
C TYR A 361 1.05 18.90 -6.14
N LYS A 362 2.01 19.29 -6.99
CA LYS A 362 2.43 20.68 -7.17
C LYS A 362 2.53 21.04 -8.64
#